data_AF-B9RH98-F1
#
_entry.id   AF-B9RH98-F1
#
_cell.length_a   1.000
_cell.length_b   1.000
_cell.length_c   1.000
_cell.angle_alpha   90.00
_cell.angle_beta   90.00
_cell.angle_gamma   90.00
#
_symmetry.space_group_name_H-M   'P 1'
#
loop_
_entity.id
_entity.type
_entity.pdbx_description
1 polymer ?
#
loop_
_entity_poly.entity_id
_entity_poly.type
_entity_poly.pdbx_seq_one_letter_code
_entity_poly.pdbx_strand_id
1 'polypeptide(L)' 'MHIAGKEGPPVLLIHGFPELWSTWIYQINHPAADGFHGVAPDMRGYGTSTHISRVIMEYVG' A
#
# COMPACT_ATOMS: atom_id res chain seq x y z
N MET A 1 3.53 -0.52 -3.37
CA MET A 1 3.14 0.66 -2.55
C MET A 1 2.95 1.83 -3.49
N HIS A 2 1.87 2.58 -3.32
CA HIS A 2 1.61 3.83 -4.00
C HIS A 2 1.57 4.99 -3.00
N ILE A 3 2.06 6.15 -3.41
CA ILE A 3 2.25 7.31 -2.56
C ILE A 3 1.72 8.54 -3.32
N ALA A 4 0.98 9.40 -2.62
CA ALA A 4 0.60 10.72 -3.09
C ALA A 4 0.98 11.79 -2.06
N GLY A 5 1.48 12.93 -2.54
CA GLY A 5 2.15 13.92 -1.68
C GLY A 5 3.57 13.49 -1.32
N LYS A 6 4.35 14.42 -0.77
CA LYS A 6 5.76 14.18 -0.36
C LYS A 6 6.05 14.53 1.09
N GLU A 7 5.19 15.31 1.74
CA GLU A 7 5.39 15.90 3.06
C GLU A 7 4.04 16.01 3.79
N GLY A 8 4.06 16.17 5.12
CA GLY A 8 2.85 16.24 5.96
C GLY A 8 2.53 14.96 6.74
N PRO A 9 1.50 14.97 7.60
CA PRO A 9 1.14 13.81 8.41
C PRO A 9 0.72 12.62 7.53
N PRO A 10 1.14 11.38 7.85
CA PRO A 10 0.80 10.23 7.03
C PRO A 10 -0.67 9.84 7.17
N VAL A 11 -1.31 9.53 6.04
CA VAL A 11 -2.63 8.89 5.97
C VAL A 11 -2.47 7.54 5.29
N LEU A 12 -2.63 6.47 6.07
CA LEU A 12 -2.47 5.10 5.62
C LEU A 12 -3.80 4.52 5.15
N LEU A 13 -3.89 4.14 3.88
CA LEU A 13 -5.07 3.57 3.26
C LEU A 13 -4.90 2.05 3.14
N ILE A 14 -5.68 1.30 3.92
CA ILE A 14 -5.61 -0.17 4.00
C ILE A 14 -6.77 -0.77 3.23
N HIS A 15 -6.47 -1.61 2.22
CA HIS A 15 -7.49 -2.26 1.39
C HIS A 15 -8.15 -3.45 2.11
N GLY A 16 -9.31 -3.88 1.60
CA GLY A 16 -10.05 -5.03 2.13
C GLY A 16 -9.69 -6.36 1.46
N PHE A 17 -10.53 -7.37 1.69
CA PHE A 17 -10.50 -8.65 0.97
C PHE A 17 -11.60 -8.65 -0.12
N PRO A 18 -11.32 -9.08 -1.37
CA PRO A 18 -10.03 -9.39 -2.00
C PRO A 18 -9.56 -8.22 -2.90
N GLU A 19 -8.78 -7.29 -2.35
CA GLU A 19 -8.39 -6.05 -3.03
C GLU A 19 -6.86 -5.82 -3.08
N LEU A 20 -6.43 -4.72 -3.72
CA LEU A 20 -5.04 -4.27 -3.84
C LEU A 20 -4.93 -2.78 -3.47
N TRP A 21 -3.71 -2.22 -3.47
CA TRP A 21 -3.51 -0.77 -3.28
C TRP A 21 -4.37 0.08 -4.23
N SER A 22 -4.65 -0.43 -5.43
CA SER A 22 -5.35 0.27 -6.51
C SER A 22 -6.80 0.62 -6.19
N THR A 23 -7.42 0.00 -5.19
CA THR A 23 -8.75 0.42 -4.67
C THR A 23 -8.76 1.91 -4.29
N TRP A 24 -7.60 2.44 -3.89
CA TRP A 24 -7.46 3.80 -3.40
C TRP A 24 -6.98 4.82 -4.43
N ILE A 25 -6.88 4.47 -5.73
CA ILE A 25 -6.28 5.35 -6.75
C ILE A 25 -7.01 6.69 -6.88
N TYR A 26 -8.31 6.73 -6.60
CA TYR A 26 -9.11 7.96 -6.65
C TYR A 26 -9.08 8.74 -5.34
N GLN A 27 -8.86 8.06 -4.21
CA GLN A 27 -8.92 8.66 -2.87
C GLN A 27 -7.56 9.19 -2.42
N ILE A 28 -6.45 8.55 -2.80
CA ILE A 28 -5.11 8.86 -2.28
C ILE A 28 -4.67 10.30 -2.58
N ASN A 29 -5.17 10.90 -3.66
CA ASN A 29 -4.87 12.29 -4.02
C ASN A 29 -5.58 13.32 -3.13
N HIS A 30 -6.68 12.96 -2.47
CA HIS A 30 -7.44 13.89 -1.65
C HIS A 30 -6.67 14.31 -0.38
N PRO A 31 -6.15 13.38 0.46
CA PRO A 31 -5.25 13.74 1.55
C PRO A 31 -4.04 14.55 1.07
N ALA A 32 -3.45 14.18 -0.07
CA ALA A 32 -2.30 14.88 -0.63
C ALA A 32 -2.60 16.35 -0.99
N ALA A 33 -3.78 16.63 -1.52
CA ALA A 33 -4.23 17.99 -1.81
C ALA A 33 -4.47 18.81 -0.53
N ASP A 34 -4.82 18.16 0.58
CA ASP A 34 -5.06 18.78 1.89
C ASP A 34 -3.80 18.88 2.76
N GLY A 35 -2.61 18.61 2.19
CA GLY A 35 -1.32 18.74 2.90
C GLY A 35 -0.92 17.53 3.74
N PHE A 36 -1.51 16.35 3.49
CA PHE A 36 -1.11 15.08 4.08
C PHE A 36 -0.21 14.27 3.14
N HIS A 37 0.43 13.25 3.69
CA HIS A 37 1.20 12.26 2.94
C HIS A 37 0.38 10.97 2.81
N GLY A 38 -0.27 10.76 1.66
CA GLY A 38 -1.11 9.60 1.39
C GLY A 38 -0.28 8.37 1.01
N VAL A 39 -0.52 7.24 1.68
CA VAL A 39 0.19 5.97 1.46
C VAL A 39 -0.79 4.81 1.31
N ALA A 40 -0.72 4.10 0.19
CA ALA A 40 -1.50 2.88 -0.08
C ALA A 40 -0.56 1.69 -0.41
N PRO A 41 -0.28 0.80 0.57
CA PRO A 41 0.50 -0.41 0.33
C PRO A 41 -0.38 -1.57 -0.21
N ASP A 42 0.26 -2.55 -0.84
CA ASP A 42 -0.31 -3.90 -0.89
C ASP A 42 -0.10 -4.56 0.48
N MET A 43 -1.16 -5.12 1.08
CA MET A 43 -1.04 -5.87 2.33
C MET A 43 -0.21 -7.15 2.13
N ARG A 44 0.29 -7.73 3.22
CA ARG A 44 1.05 -8.99 3.21
C ARG A 44 0.24 -10.08 2.48
N GLY A 45 0.88 -10.76 1.52
CA GLY A 45 0.22 -11.78 0.69
C GLY A 45 -0.60 -11.23 -0.47
N TYR A 46 -0.60 -9.92 -0.72
CA TYR A 46 -1.27 -9.27 -1.85
C TYR A 46 -0.29 -8.58 -2.78
N GLY A 47 -0.66 -8.50 -4.06
CA GLY A 47 0.05 -7.75 -5.08
C GLY A 47 1.55 -8.00 -5.07
N THR A 48 2.30 -6.91 -4.94
CA THR A 48 3.77 -6.89 -4.94
C THR A 48 4.41 -7.08 -3.55
N SER A 49 3.59 -7.20 -2.50
CA SER A 49 4.07 -7.46 -1.14
C SER A 49 4.61 -8.88 -1.02
N THR A 50 5.34 -9.17 0.06
CA THR A 50 5.89 -10.50 0.30
C THR A 50 4.77 -11.53 0.46
N HIS A 51 4.91 -12.65 -0.26
CA HIS A 51 4.07 -13.85 -0.15
C HIS A 51 4.79 -14.89 0.69
N ILE A 52 4.04 -15.67 1.48
CA ILE A 52 4.61 -16.72 2.34
C ILE A 52 5.43 -17.74 1.54
N SER A 53 5.00 -18.07 0.33
CA SER A 53 5.73 -18.96 -0.59
C SER A 53 7.12 -18.40 -0.96
N ARG A 54 7.23 -17.08 -1.15
CA ARG A 54 8.50 -16.42 -1.44
C ARG A 54 9.46 -16.48 -0.24
N VAL A 55 8.95 -16.33 0.98
CA VAL A 55 9.76 -16.45 2.20
C VAL A 55 10.29 -17.89 2.36
N ILE A 56 9.45 -18.90 2.13
CA ILE A 56 9.87 -20.30 2.24
C ILE A 56 11.00 -20.63 1.25
N MET A 57 10.91 -20.11 0.02
CA MET A 57 11.96 -20.36 -0.98
C MET A 57 13.29 -19.66 -0.66
N GLU A 58 13.27 -18.54 0.07
CA GLU A 58 14.49 -17.81 0.43
C GLU A 58 15.20 -18.38 1.67
N TYR A 59 14.45 -18.94 2.63
CA TYR A 59 15.01 -19.40 3.92
C TYR A 59 15.34 -20.89 3.97
N VAL A 60 14.81 -21.68 3.03
CA VAL A 60 14.93 -23.15 3.02
C VAL A 60 15.66 -23.64 1.75
N GLY A 61 16.23 -22.71 0.97
CA GLY A 61 17.02 -22.96 -0.23
C GLY A 61 18.52 -22.85 0.00
#